data_AF-A0AAV4H2L0-F1
#
_entry.id   AF-A0AAV4H2L0-F1
#
_cell.length_a   1.000
_cell.length_b   1.000
_cell.length_c   1.000
_cell.angle_alpha   90.00
_cell.angle_beta   90.00
_cell.angle_gamma   90.00
#
_symmetry.space_group_name_H-M   'P 1'
#
loop_
_entity.id
_entity.type
_entity.pdbx_description
1 polymer ?
#
loop_
_entity_poly.entity_id
_entity_poly.type
_entity_poly.pdbx_seq_one_letter_code
_entity_poly.pdbx_strand_id
1 'polypeptide(L)'
;MGDRDFKSEESSAGIHFVPPLYTQRYVLAINTLVEHNMQSVVDFGCSECGFLKLLPTAPCVEKVALVDIDRSVLVARKRQIYPELHHYLQRRSNPLHVSLYCGSAEDLDTRLQGFDAATLIEVIEHLHQDTLVRVTENVFGRLKPRLCFVTTPNSEFNVLFKNPDPTQFRHWDHKFEWTRSEFSSWCESVALRFGYNVKYTGVGQITSDPESARLGPCSQAAVFTLMPPTEPPWTLEVSRPRSSRQNVAQAKSGECYELIAEADYPYIQNVLSEEEKLDLEVSFCLRELVRLDDSDVAYGEELPVSITRIAEHRSVKALGDLEAVRSSLERQLYTLTPDRNHVLVGDEDSSSENDLEDAEQFYSQGEGESTHEKDSHTLSLSTLNDSGVDVRRTSQQEPAVEEENWDS
;
A
#
# COMPACT_ATOMS: atom_id res chain seq x y z
N MET A 1 16.95 11.18 2.83
CA MET A 1 16.35 12.19 3.73
C MET A 1 15.04 11.63 4.31
N GLY A 2 14.83 11.68 5.62
CA GLY A 2 13.81 10.89 6.33
C GLY A 2 12.44 11.56 6.50
N ASP A 3 11.44 10.79 6.96
CA ASP A 3 10.09 11.30 7.27
C ASP A 3 10.10 12.35 8.41
N ARG A 4 11.22 12.47 9.15
CA ARG A 4 11.44 13.50 10.18
C ARG A 4 11.96 14.82 9.62
N ASP A 5 12.70 14.78 8.52
CA ASP A 5 13.33 15.98 7.96
C ASP A 5 12.23 16.84 7.31
N PHE A 6 11.34 16.23 6.51
CA PHE A 6 10.13 16.86 5.98
C PHE A 6 9.18 17.41 7.06
N LYS A 7 9.16 16.84 8.27
CA LYS A 7 8.36 17.37 9.39
C LYS A 7 8.98 18.62 10.03
N SER A 8 10.29 18.83 9.87
CA SER A 8 10.96 20.03 10.36
C SER A 8 10.65 21.26 9.47
N GLU A 9 10.60 21.05 8.16
CA GLU A 9 10.34 22.07 7.13
C GLU A 9 9.00 22.80 7.35
N GLU A 10 7.89 22.05 7.49
CA GLU A 10 6.57 22.63 7.76
C GLU A 10 6.54 23.42 9.09
N SER A 11 7.29 22.95 10.09
CA SER A 11 7.23 23.49 11.46
C SER A 11 7.96 24.83 11.63
N SER A 12 9.07 25.03 10.93
CA SER A 12 9.90 26.23 11.03
C SER A 12 9.28 27.43 10.30
N ALA A 13 8.64 27.17 9.16
CA ALA A 13 8.09 28.20 8.29
C ALA A 13 6.70 28.72 8.68
N GLY A 14 5.95 27.95 9.49
CA GLY A 14 4.61 28.30 9.95
C GLY A 14 3.48 28.04 8.94
N ILE A 15 3.71 27.16 7.97
CA ILE A 15 2.66 26.63 7.06
C ILE A 15 2.49 25.14 7.37
N HIS A 16 1.29 24.75 7.77
CA HIS A 16 0.96 23.37 8.10
C HIS A 16 0.02 22.78 7.06
N PHE A 17 0.43 21.65 6.47
CA PHE A 17 -0.40 20.90 5.53
C PHE A 17 -1.15 19.79 6.27
N VAL A 18 -2.44 19.61 5.96
CA VAL A 18 -3.28 18.56 6.55
C VAL A 18 -3.94 17.75 5.42
N PRO A 19 -3.55 16.49 5.20
CA PRO A 19 -2.41 15.78 5.82
C PRO A 19 -1.06 16.41 5.43
N PRO A 20 0.04 16.08 6.13
CA PRO A 20 1.38 16.60 5.83
C PRO A 20 1.81 16.39 4.37
N LEU A 21 2.67 17.28 3.86
CA LEU A 21 3.02 17.36 2.45
C LEU A 21 3.64 16.07 1.92
N TYR A 22 4.50 15.41 2.72
CA TYR A 22 5.09 14.11 2.36
C TYR A 22 4.02 13.03 2.17
N THR A 23 2.99 13.01 3.02
CA THR A 23 1.83 12.11 2.88
C THR A 23 1.03 12.46 1.62
N GLN A 24 0.85 13.74 1.29
CA GLN A 24 0.19 14.14 0.03
C GLN A 24 0.97 13.66 -1.19
N ARG A 25 2.31 13.80 -1.20
CA ARG A 25 3.19 13.29 -2.29
C ARG A 25 3.04 11.78 -2.46
N TYR A 26 3.10 11.02 -1.36
CA TYR A 26 2.90 9.56 -1.39
C TYR A 26 1.50 9.19 -1.92
N VAL A 27 0.42 9.83 -1.44
CA VAL A 27 -0.95 9.56 -1.92
C VAL A 27 -1.12 9.90 -3.40
N LEU A 28 -0.52 10.99 -3.89
CA LEU A 28 -0.52 11.32 -5.32
C LEU A 28 0.22 10.26 -6.16
N ALA A 29 1.36 9.75 -5.66
CA ALA A 29 2.08 8.65 -6.31
C ALA A 29 1.24 7.36 -6.35
N ILE A 30 0.63 6.95 -5.23
CA ILE A 30 -0.28 5.79 -5.16
C ILE A 30 -1.42 5.93 -6.18
N ASN A 31 -2.12 7.06 -6.17
CA ASN A 31 -3.23 7.31 -7.09
C ASN A 31 -2.77 7.26 -8.55
N THR A 32 -1.57 7.75 -8.86
CA THR A 32 -0.99 7.69 -10.21
C THR A 32 -0.66 6.25 -10.64
N LEU A 33 -0.10 5.42 -9.76
CA LEU A 33 0.18 4.01 -10.04
C LEU A 33 -1.12 3.21 -10.28
N VAL A 34 -2.19 3.55 -9.56
CA VAL A 34 -3.52 2.94 -9.72
C VAL A 34 -4.26 3.46 -10.96
N GLU A 35 -4.22 4.77 -11.27
CA GLU A 35 -4.80 5.38 -12.50
C GLU A 35 -4.26 4.70 -13.77
N HIS A 36 -2.99 4.30 -13.76
CA HIS A 36 -2.32 3.65 -14.87
C HIS A 36 -2.23 2.11 -14.77
N ASN A 37 -2.72 1.50 -13.68
CA ASN A 37 -2.62 0.06 -13.38
C ASN A 37 -1.19 -0.51 -13.55
N MET A 38 -0.25 0.05 -12.78
CA MET A 38 1.15 -0.39 -12.74
C MET A 38 1.30 -1.55 -11.76
N GLN A 39 1.86 -2.68 -12.20
CA GLN A 39 2.04 -3.87 -11.36
C GLN A 39 3.40 -3.89 -10.65
N SER A 40 4.39 -3.19 -11.19
CA SER A 40 5.74 -3.16 -10.63
C SER A 40 6.32 -1.74 -10.58
N VAL A 41 6.83 -1.32 -9.41
CA VAL A 41 7.40 0.03 -9.21
C VAL A 41 8.80 -0.01 -8.55
N VAL A 42 9.72 0.78 -9.09
CA VAL A 42 11.02 1.08 -8.47
C VAL A 42 10.96 2.44 -7.79
N ASP A 43 11.26 2.50 -6.49
CA ASP A 43 11.34 3.76 -5.73
C ASP A 43 12.79 4.14 -5.49
N PHE A 44 13.27 5.15 -6.20
CA PHE A 44 14.62 5.69 -6.03
C PHE A 44 14.61 6.80 -4.97
N GLY A 45 15.59 6.79 -4.07
CA GLY A 45 15.63 7.68 -2.90
C GLY A 45 14.76 7.21 -1.74
N CYS A 46 14.49 5.90 -1.63
CA CYS A 46 13.49 5.35 -0.72
C CYS A 46 13.76 5.61 0.78
N SER A 47 15.01 5.92 1.16
CA SER A 47 15.39 6.45 2.48
C SER A 47 14.83 5.65 3.67
N GLU A 48 14.09 6.27 4.59
CA GLU A 48 13.40 5.62 5.73
C GLU A 48 12.17 4.77 5.33
N CYS A 49 12.08 4.34 4.05
CA CYS A 49 10.99 3.53 3.47
C CYS A 49 9.60 4.14 3.71
N GLY A 50 9.51 5.48 3.69
CA GLY A 50 8.28 6.23 4.02
C GLY A 50 7.12 5.91 3.09
N PHE A 51 7.38 5.89 1.78
CA PHE A 51 6.39 5.59 0.74
C PHE A 51 5.84 4.14 0.83
N LEU A 52 6.66 3.19 1.26
CA LEU A 52 6.24 1.79 1.43
C LEU A 52 5.09 1.64 2.44
N LYS A 53 4.92 2.56 3.39
CA LYS A 53 3.81 2.52 4.36
C LYS A 53 2.44 2.69 3.70
N LEU A 54 2.38 3.20 2.46
CA LEU A 54 1.15 3.41 1.70
C LEU A 54 1.04 2.56 0.43
N LEU A 55 2.15 2.02 -0.10
CA LEU A 55 2.14 1.07 -1.23
C LEU A 55 1.23 -0.16 -1.04
N PRO A 56 1.07 -0.76 0.16
CA PRO A 56 0.07 -1.78 0.43
C PRO A 56 -1.38 -1.41 0.08
N THR A 57 -1.71 -0.12 -0.01
CA THR A 57 -3.05 0.37 -0.41
C THR A 57 -3.27 0.42 -1.93
N ALA A 58 -2.23 0.24 -2.75
CA ALA A 58 -2.36 0.06 -4.20
C ALA A 58 -2.57 -1.44 -4.52
N PRO A 59 -3.79 -1.90 -4.87
CA PRO A 59 -4.06 -3.33 -5.08
C PRO A 59 -3.41 -3.88 -6.36
N CYS A 60 -3.15 -3.03 -7.36
CA CYS A 60 -2.52 -3.42 -8.61
C CYS A 60 -1.00 -3.69 -8.47
N VAL A 61 -0.32 -3.08 -7.49
CA VAL A 61 1.14 -3.20 -7.33
C VAL A 61 1.48 -4.53 -6.65
N GLU A 62 2.14 -5.42 -7.38
CA GLU A 62 2.56 -6.77 -6.93
C GLU A 62 4.08 -6.86 -6.68
N LYS A 63 4.88 -5.93 -7.21
CA LYS A 63 6.34 -5.90 -6.99
C LYS A 63 6.85 -4.49 -6.71
N VAL A 64 7.64 -4.35 -5.66
CA VAL A 64 8.31 -3.09 -5.28
C VAL A 64 9.82 -3.33 -5.17
N ALA A 65 10.61 -2.44 -5.76
CA ALA A 65 12.06 -2.35 -5.51
C ALA A 65 12.38 -0.99 -4.90
N LEU A 66 12.81 -0.99 -3.65
CA LEU A 66 13.23 0.22 -2.93
C LEU A 66 14.74 0.40 -3.09
N VAL A 67 15.20 1.58 -3.53
CA VAL A 67 16.60 1.86 -3.85
C VAL A 67 17.06 3.16 -3.17
N ASP A 68 18.15 3.10 -2.41
CA ASP A 68 18.85 4.28 -1.89
C ASP A 68 20.38 4.07 -1.93
N ILE A 69 21.15 5.14 -1.83
CA ILE A 69 22.61 5.12 -1.74
C ILE A 69 23.09 5.05 -0.28
N ASP A 70 22.29 5.51 0.69
CA ASP A 70 22.65 5.44 2.12
C ASP A 70 22.40 4.04 2.70
N ARG A 71 23.41 3.18 2.51
CA ARG A 71 23.49 1.85 3.12
C ARG A 71 23.26 1.86 4.64
N SER A 72 23.63 2.93 5.36
CA SER A 72 23.51 2.99 6.81
C SER A 72 22.05 3.16 7.24
N VAL A 73 21.30 4.03 6.55
CA VAL A 73 19.85 4.18 6.70
C VAL A 73 19.15 2.88 6.29
N LEU A 74 19.48 2.31 5.13
CA LEU A 74 18.86 1.06 4.65
C LEU A 74 19.05 -0.10 5.66
N VAL A 75 20.26 -0.32 6.16
CA VAL A 75 20.55 -1.39 7.14
C VAL A 75 19.85 -1.14 8.49
N ALA A 76 19.74 0.12 8.93
CA ALA A 76 18.98 0.47 10.13
C ALA A 76 17.46 0.33 9.96
N ARG A 77 16.95 0.55 8.74
CA ARG A 77 15.52 0.61 8.41
C ARG A 77 14.95 -0.69 7.87
N LYS A 78 15.76 -1.66 7.44
CA LYS A 78 15.33 -2.91 6.78
C LYS A 78 14.24 -3.74 7.48
N ARG A 79 13.98 -3.54 8.79
CA ARG A 79 12.84 -4.17 9.47
C ARG A 79 11.47 -3.58 9.05
N GLN A 80 11.45 -2.37 8.50
CA GLN A 80 10.25 -1.64 8.09
C GLN A 80 9.71 -2.08 6.72
N ILE A 81 10.42 -2.95 5.99
CA ILE A 81 9.89 -3.55 4.74
C ILE A 81 9.04 -4.80 4.98
N TYR A 82 9.04 -5.34 6.19
CA TYR A 82 8.26 -6.53 6.53
C TYR A 82 6.81 -6.14 6.86
N PRO A 83 5.83 -6.96 6.47
CA PRO A 83 4.42 -6.71 6.78
C PRO A 83 4.18 -6.62 8.29
N GLU A 84 3.62 -5.50 8.73
CA GLU A 84 3.07 -5.33 10.08
C GLU A 84 1.84 -6.24 10.31
N LEU A 85 1.48 -6.47 11.58
CA LEU A 85 0.35 -7.30 12.01
C LEU A 85 -0.96 -7.03 11.24
N HIS A 86 -1.26 -5.77 10.93
CA HIS A 86 -2.51 -5.41 10.27
C HIS A 86 -2.66 -6.04 8.87
N HIS A 87 -1.56 -6.27 8.14
CA HIS A 87 -1.58 -6.98 6.85
C HIS A 87 -1.97 -8.45 6.98
N TYR A 88 -1.62 -9.12 8.09
CA TYR A 88 -1.98 -10.52 8.33
C TYR A 88 -3.47 -10.70 8.68
N LEU A 89 -4.06 -9.67 9.27
CA LEU A 89 -5.49 -9.59 9.62
C LEU A 89 -6.34 -9.15 8.42
N GLN A 90 -5.90 -8.13 7.70
CA GLN A 90 -6.55 -7.58 6.49
C GLN A 90 -5.65 -7.84 5.28
N ARG A 91 -5.67 -9.09 4.81
CA ARG A 91 -4.83 -9.58 3.71
C ARG A 91 -5.28 -8.98 2.37
N ARG A 92 -4.31 -8.67 1.52
CA ARG A 92 -4.56 -8.22 0.13
C ARG A 92 -5.15 -9.35 -0.70
N SER A 93 -5.87 -9.05 -1.78
CA SER A 93 -6.27 -10.09 -2.76
C SER A 93 -5.07 -10.61 -3.57
N ASN A 94 -4.14 -9.71 -3.89
CA ASN A 94 -3.03 -9.93 -4.79
C ASN A 94 -1.72 -9.99 -3.99
N PRO A 95 -0.71 -10.76 -4.45
CA PRO A 95 0.61 -10.77 -3.82
C PRO A 95 1.24 -9.37 -3.79
N LEU A 96 2.24 -9.19 -2.93
CA LEU A 96 3.13 -8.04 -2.95
C LEU A 96 4.51 -8.48 -2.44
N HIS A 97 5.50 -8.44 -3.33
CA HIS A 97 6.91 -8.71 -3.04
C HIS A 97 7.70 -7.40 -2.97
N VAL A 98 8.55 -7.24 -1.96
CA VAL A 98 9.34 -6.03 -1.71
C VAL A 98 10.82 -6.37 -1.55
N SER A 99 11.65 -5.88 -2.46
CA SER A 99 13.12 -5.94 -2.35
C SER A 99 13.70 -4.58 -1.93
N LEU A 100 14.70 -4.58 -1.04
CA LEU A 100 15.41 -3.39 -0.58
C LEU A 100 16.88 -3.42 -1.04
N TYR A 101 17.29 -2.45 -1.85
CA TYR A 101 18.59 -2.37 -2.51
C TYR A 101 19.38 -1.14 -2.08
N CYS A 102 20.69 -1.32 -1.91
CA CYS A 102 21.66 -0.25 -1.82
C CYS A 102 22.36 -0.05 -3.17
N GLY A 103 22.21 1.13 -3.79
CA GLY A 103 22.75 1.44 -5.12
C GLY A 103 22.44 2.86 -5.58
N SER A 104 23.13 3.32 -6.64
CA SER A 104 22.87 4.63 -7.26
C SER A 104 21.88 4.52 -8.41
N ALA A 105 20.92 5.44 -8.47
CA ALA A 105 19.99 5.61 -9.60
C ALA A 105 20.69 5.98 -10.93
N GLU A 106 22.00 6.23 -10.92
CA GLU A 106 22.84 6.40 -12.12
C GLU A 106 23.18 5.06 -12.81
N ASP A 107 23.23 3.97 -12.04
CA ASP A 107 23.68 2.65 -12.48
C ASP A 107 22.51 1.75 -12.89
N LEU A 108 22.73 0.95 -13.94
CA LEU A 108 21.70 0.05 -14.48
C LEU A 108 21.83 -1.34 -13.85
N ASP A 109 21.07 -1.60 -12.78
CA ASP A 109 20.91 -2.95 -12.26
C ASP A 109 19.96 -3.77 -13.16
N THR A 110 20.37 -4.97 -13.56
CA THR A 110 19.57 -5.81 -14.47
C THR A 110 18.28 -6.34 -13.86
N ARG A 111 18.16 -6.43 -12.52
CA ARG A 111 16.95 -6.91 -11.82
C ARG A 111 15.78 -5.92 -11.87
N LEU A 112 16.06 -4.66 -12.23
CA LEU A 112 15.09 -3.57 -12.33
C LEU A 112 14.58 -3.33 -13.76
N GLN A 113 15.11 -4.04 -14.75
CA GLN A 113 14.60 -3.98 -16.12
C GLN A 113 13.20 -4.63 -16.20
N GLY A 114 12.31 -4.02 -16.99
CA GLY A 114 10.94 -4.50 -17.17
C GLY A 114 9.95 -4.13 -16.05
N PHE A 115 10.36 -3.32 -15.07
CA PHE A 115 9.42 -2.68 -14.14
C PHE A 115 8.50 -1.69 -14.88
N ASP A 116 7.21 -1.66 -14.53
CA ASP A 116 6.21 -0.79 -15.16
C ASP A 116 6.44 0.69 -14.83
N ALA A 117 6.84 0.98 -13.59
CA ALA A 117 6.94 2.34 -13.06
C ALA A 117 8.27 2.61 -12.33
N ALA A 118 8.67 3.89 -12.33
CA ALA A 118 9.69 4.42 -11.42
C ALA A 118 9.17 5.66 -10.68
N THR A 119 9.42 5.76 -9.38
CA THR A 119 9.18 6.94 -8.54
C THR A 119 10.50 7.61 -8.16
N LEU A 120 10.52 8.95 -8.21
CA LEU A 120 11.59 9.83 -7.75
C LEU A 120 10.94 10.98 -6.96
N ILE A 121 10.59 10.71 -5.70
CA ILE A 121 9.79 11.61 -4.85
C ILE A 121 10.73 12.47 -3.98
N GLU A 122 10.88 13.75 -4.33
CA GLU A 122 11.82 14.71 -3.73
C GLU A 122 13.28 14.19 -3.74
N VAL A 123 13.79 13.92 -4.95
CA VAL A 123 15.11 13.30 -5.17
C VAL A 123 16.02 14.15 -6.04
N ILE A 124 15.48 14.77 -7.09
CA ILE A 124 16.29 15.36 -8.16
C ILE A 124 17.06 16.60 -7.69
N GLU A 125 16.49 17.37 -6.77
CA GLU A 125 17.05 18.55 -6.11
C GLU A 125 18.29 18.23 -5.27
N HIS A 126 18.48 16.99 -4.81
CA HIS A 126 19.70 16.55 -4.10
C HIS A 126 20.85 16.23 -5.08
N LEU A 127 20.58 16.12 -6.38
CA LEU A 127 21.56 15.72 -7.38
C LEU A 127 22.32 16.92 -7.94
N HIS A 128 23.65 16.82 -7.98
CA HIS A 128 24.45 17.72 -8.81
C HIS A 128 24.13 17.50 -10.30
N GLN A 129 24.24 18.54 -11.13
CA GLN A 129 23.81 18.52 -12.54
C GLN A 129 24.32 17.32 -13.35
N ASP A 130 25.59 16.94 -13.21
CA ASP A 130 26.15 15.80 -13.93
C ASP A 130 25.55 14.45 -13.47
N THR A 131 25.20 14.34 -12.18
CA THR A 131 24.50 13.18 -11.61
C THR A 131 23.05 13.14 -12.11
N LEU A 132 22.35 14.28 -12.10
CA LEU A 132 20.99 14.40 -12.65
C LEU A 132 20.93 13.94 -14.12
N VAL A 133 21.91 14.32 -14.94
CA VAL A 133 22.01 13.86 -16.34
C VAL A 133 22.20 12.33 -16.42
N ARG A 134 23.01 11.72 -15.55
CA ARG A 134 23.24 10.26 -15.53
C ARG A 134 22.04 9.47 -15.02
N VAL A 135 21.34 9.96 -13.97
CA VAL A 135 20.08 9.40 -13.48
C VAL A 135 18.99 9.49 -14.57
N THR A 136 18.88 10.63 -15.25
CA THR A 136 17.92 10.83 -16.34
C THR A 136 18.16 9.82 -17.48
N GLU A 137 19.40 9.67 -17.93
CA GLU A 137 19.78 8.67 -18.94
C GLU A 137 19.58 7.21 -18.46
N ASN A 138 19.69 6.94 -17.16
CA ASN A 138 19.40 5.63 -16.61
C ASN A 138 17.89 5.33 -16.62
N VAL A 139 17.09 6.16 -15.94
CA VAL A 139 15.67 5.92 -15.71
C VAL A 139 14.89 5.97 -17.03
N PHE A 140 15.00 7.06 -17.80
CA PHE A 140 14.21 7.26 -19.01
C PHE A 140 14.83 6.62 -20.27
N GLY A 141 16.16 6.47 -20.29
CA GLY A 141 16.91 5.92 -21.42
C GLY A 141 17.12 4.40 -21.38
N ARG A 142 17.52 3.86 -20.22
CA ARG A 142 18.00 2.47 -20.09
C ARG A 142 17.02 1.52 -19.38
N LEU A 143 16.42 1.94 -18.26
CA LEU A 143 15.35 1.19 -17.58
C LEU A 143 14.04 1.33 -18.36
N LYS A 144 13.74 2.55 -18.81
CA LYS A 144 12.63 2.93 -19.68
C LYS A 144 11.27 2.32 -19.25
N PRO A 145 10.83 2.56 -18.00
CA PRO A 145 9.54 2.08 -17.52
C PRO A 145 8.38 2.72 -18.29
N ARG A 146 7.19 2.12 -18.23
CA ARG A 146 5.97 2.63 -18.86
C ARG A 146 5.53 3.96 -18.23
N LEU A 147 5.86 4.18 -16.96
CA LEU A 147 5.56 5.40 -16.20
C LEU A 147 6.77 5.88 -15.39
N CYS A 148 7.03 7.18 -15.35
CA CYS A 148 7.88 7.80 -14.32
C CYS A 148 7.07 8.85 -13.56
N PHE A 149 7.13 8.83 -12.23
CA PHE A 149 6.54 9.84 -11.36
C PHE A 149 7.67 10.58 -10.65
N VAL A 150 7.81 11.87 -10.91
CA VAL A 150 8.86 12.72 -10.34
C VAL A 150 8.22 13.85 -9.55
N THR A 151 8.71 14.12 -8.33
CA THR A 151 8.35 15.33 -7.57
C THR A 151 9.60 16.09 -7.14
N THR A 152 9.46 17.40 -6.97
CA THR A 152 10.52 18.29 -6.48
C THR A 152 9.89 19.57 -5.88
N PRO A 153 10.59 20.32 -5.00
CA PRO A 153 10.22 21.67 -4.58
C PRO A 153 9.86 22.61 -5.75
N ASN A 154 8.78 23.38 -5.56
CA ASN A 154 8.48 24.57 -6.35
C ASN A 154 9.03 25.80 -5.62
N SER A 155 10.11 26.41 -6.13
CA SER A 155 10.72 27.57 -5.47
C SER A 155 9.85 28.83 -5.49
N GLU A 156 8.87 28.93 -6.41
CA GLU A 156 7.91 30.05 -6.43
C GLU A 156 7.02 30.07 -5.17
N PHE A 157 6.79 28.92 -4.55
CA PHE A 157 6.01 28.80 -3.32
C PHE A 157 6.77 29.34 -2.09
N ASN A 158 8.11 29.42 -2.16
CA ASN A 158 8.95 29.68 -0.99
C ASN A 158 8.71 31.07 -0.36
N VAL A 159 8.15 32.02 -1.11
CA VAL A 159 7.80 33.36 -0.61
C VAL A 159 6.74 33.36 0.50
N LEU A 160 6.00 32.25 0.67
CA LEU A 160 5.03 32.09 1.75
C LEU A 160 5.67 31.54 3.04
N PHE A 161 6.83 30.88 2.93
CA PHE A 161 7.58 30.41 4.09
C PHE A 161 8.31 31.57 4.77
N LYS A 162 8.39 31.54 6.11
CA LYS A 162 9.14 32.54 6.91
C LYS A 162 10.65 32.33 6.86
N ASN A 163 11.22 32.17 5.66
CA ASN A 163 12.67 32.05 5.49
C ASN A 163 13.30 33.44 5.68
N PRO A 164 14.30 33.62 6.58
CA PRO A 164 14.89 34.93 6.85
C PRO A 164 15.79 35.45 5.72
N ASP A 165 16.09 34.60 4.72
CA ASP A 165 16.90 34.93 3.56
C ASP A 165 16.22 34.36 2.28
N PRO A 166 15.77 35.20 1.34
CA PRO A 166 15.11 34.76 0.11
C PRO A 166 16.08 34.13 -0.91
N THR A 167 17.39 34.07 -0.63
CA THR A 167 18.38 33.37 -1.47
C THR A 167 18.66 31.93 -1.01
N GLN A 168 18.07 31.48 0.11
CA GLN A 168 18.26 30.14 0.64
C GLN A 168 17.15 29.18 0.19
N PHE A 169 17.55 27.95 -0.14
CA PHE A 169 16.66 26.80 -0.31
C PHE A 169 15.96 26.45 1.01
N ARG A 170 14.85 25.70 0.94
CA ARG A 170 14.11 25.20 2.12
C ARG A 170 14.94 24.29 3.00
N HIS A 171 15.84 23.52 2.38
CA HIS A 171 16.71 22.58 3.04
C HIS A 171 18.17 22.77 2.60
N TRP A 172 19.08 22.66 3.56
CA TRP A 172 20.51 22.95 3.39
C TRP A 172 21.23 22.00 2.43
N ASP A 173 20.67 20.82 2.16
CA ASP A 173 21.23 19.84 1.23
C ASP A 173 20.63 19.92 -0.20
N HIS A 174 19.69 20.84 -0.48
CA HIS A 174 19.27 21.05 -1.86
C HIS A 174 20.41 21.65 -2.69
N LYS A 175 20.58 21.16 -3.93
CA LYS A 175 21.56 21.63 -4.91
C LYS A 175 20.94 22.64 -5.88
N PHE A 176 19.61 22.58 -6.03
CA PHE A 176 18.76 23.57 -6.70
C PHE A 176 17.33 23.49 -6.14
N GLU A 177 16.53 24.53 -6.33
CA GLU A 177 15.06 24.44 -6.26
C GLU A 177 14.47 25.19 -7.46
N TRP A 178 13.71 24.49 -8.29
CA TRP A 178 13.24 25.03 -9.56
C TRP A 178 11.90 25.75 -9.46
N THR A 179 11.75 26.80 -10.27
CA THR A 179 10.44 27.34 -10.63
C THR A 179 9.67 26.33 -11.49
N ARG A 180 8.37 26.54 -11.68
CA ARG A 180 7.53 25.71 -12.56
C ARG A 180 8.01 25.75 -14.00
N SER A 181 8.56 26.89 -14.44
CA SER A 181 9.12 27.08 -15.78
C SER A 181 10.42 26.31 -16.00
N GLU A 182 11.28 26.17 -14.99
CA GLU A 182 12.52 25.40 -15.09
C GLU A 182 12.24 23.90 -15.05
N PHE A 183 11.35 23.47 -14.13
CA PHE A 183 10.92 22.08 -14.04
C PHE A 183 10.20 21.62 -15.32
N SER A 184 9.32 22.44 -15.90
CA SER A 184 8.67 22.11 -17.17
C SER A 184 9.67 22.04 -18.33
N SER A 185 10.63 22.97 -18.40
CA SER A 185 11.69 22.96 -19.42
C SER A 185 12.58 21.70 -19.34
N TRP A 186 12.90 21.23 -18.13
CA TRP A 186 13.57 19.95 -17.94
C TRP A 186 12.68 18.78 -18.36
N CYS A 187 11.43 18.74 -17.90
CA CYS A 187 10.47 17.69 -18.23
C CYS A 187 10.24 17.54 -19.74
N GLU A 188 10.04 18.63 -20.47
CA GLU A 188 9.83 18.62 -21.93
C GLU A 188 11.09 18.15 -22.68
N SER A 189 12.29 18.50 -22.21
CA SER A 189 13.56 18.00 -22.74
C SER A 189 13.70 16.48 -22.56
N VAL A 190 13.34 15.96 -21.38
CA VAL A 190 13.31 14.51 -21.09
C VAL A 190 12.26 13.79 -21.94
N ALA A 191 11.04 14.33 -21.97
CA ALA A 191 9.91 13.78 -22.73
C ALA A 191 10.24 13.63 -24.22
N LEU A 192 10.75 14.70 -24.84
CA LEU A 192 11.18 14.74 -26.24
C LEU A 192 12.35 13.79 -26.53
N ARG A 193 13.35 13.72 -25.63
CA ARG A 193 14.56 12.90 -25.83
C ARG A 193 14.29 11.40 -25.77
N PHE A 194 13.44 10.94 -24.85
CA PHE A 194 13.26 9.51 -24.57
C PHE A 194 11.95 8.92 -25.10
N GLY A 195 11.01 9.76 -25.55
CA GLY A 195 9.75 9.35 -26.14
C GLY A 195 8.62 9.17 -25.12
N TYR A 196 8.49 10.10 -24.19
CA TYR A 196 7.40 10.13 -23.20
C TYR A 196 6.44 11.30 -23.49
N ASN A 197 5.17 11.16 -23.10
CA ASN A 197 4.30 12.30 -22.81
C ASN A 197 4.52 12.74 -21.35
N VAL A 198 4.28 14.00 -21.02
CA VAL A 198 4.31 14.49 -19.63
C VAL A 198 3.02 15.23 -19.24
N LYS A 199 2.53 14.97 -18.02
CA LYS A 199 1.34 15.57 -17.38
C LYS A 199 1.80 16.21 -16.06
N TYR A 200 1.68 17.53 -15.95
CA TYR A 200 2.04 18.28 -14.74
C TYR A 200 0.93 18.24 -13.68
N THR A 201 1.33 18.20 -12.40
CA THR A 201 0.46 18.16 -11.22
C THR A 201 1.27 18.60 -9.97
N GLY A 202 0.75 18.41 -8.76
CA GLY A 202 1.48 18.69 -7.51
C GLY A 202 0.59 18.67 -6.27
N VAL A 203 1.18 18.97 -5.11
CA VAL A 203 0.52 18.92 -3.79
C VAL A 203 0.89 20.09 -2.89
N GLY A 204 0.14 20.29 -1.80
CA GLY A 204 0.32 21.44 -0.90
C GLY A 204 -0.14 22.76 -1.54
N GLN A 205 -1.25 22.75 -2.27
CA GLN A 205 -1.83 23.96 -2.87
C GLN A 205 -2.64 24.76 -1.83
N ILE A 206 -2.42 26.07 -1.74
CA ILE A 206 -3.22 26.97 -0.91
C ILE A 206 -4.34 27.57 -1.75
N THR A 207 -5.58 27.40 -1.30
CA THR A 207 -6.81 27.81 -2.04
C THR A 207 -7.64 28.87 -1.32
N SER A 208 -7.25 29.25 -0.10
CA SER A 208 -7.94 30.24 0.74
C SER A 208 -7.58 31.69 0.41
N ASP A 209 -6.43 31.93 -0.23
CA ASP A 209 -5.97 33.25 -0.68
C ASP A 209 -5.74 33.23 -2.21
N PRO A 210 -6.41 34.10 -2.99
CA PRO A 210 -6.25 34.16 -4.44
C PRO A 210 -4.84 34.50 -4.94
N GLU A 211 -4.04 35.25 -4.18
CA GLU A 211 -2.67 35.60 -4.61
C GLU A 211 -1.70 34.44 -4.37
N SER A 212 -1.74 33.82 -3.19
CA SER A 212 -1.02 32.57 -2.88
C SER A 212 -1.37 31.45 -3.87
N ALA A 213 -2.63 31.36 -4.29
CA ALA A 213 -3.07 30.35 -5.27
C ALA A 213 -2.38 30.48 -6.65
N ARG A 214 -1.86 31.66 -7.03
CA ARG A 214 -1.12 31.86 -8.28
C ARG A 214 0.22 31.12 -8.31
N LEU A 215 0.83 30.90 -7.15
CA LEU A 215 2.14 30.25 -7.00
C LEU A 215 2.08 28.74 -7.32
N GLY A 216 0.88 28.15 -7.31
CA GLY A 216 0.65 26.75 -7.60
C GLY A 216 0.88 25.84 -6.38
N PRO A 217 1.26 24.56 -6.59
CA PRO A 217 1.51 23.62 -5.51
C PRO A 217 2.88 23.86 -4.84
N CYS A 218 3.02 23.43 -3.59
CA CYS A 218 4.26 23.51 -2.81
C CYS A 218 5.32 22.51 -3.27
N SER A 219 4.92 21.26 -3.55
CA SER A 219 5.74 20.29 -4.28
C SER A 219 5.09 20.09 -5.66
N GLN A 220 5.88 20.33 -6.70
CA GLN A 220 5.47 20.17 -8.09
C GLN A 220 5.83 18.77 -8.59
N ALA A 221 5.00 18.21 -9.47
CA ALA A 221 5.12 16.83 -9.89
C ALA A 221 4.86 16.66 -11.39
N ALA A 222 5.54 15.69 -11.99
CA ALA A 222 5.42 15.33 -13.39
C ALA A 222 5.16 13.82 -13.52
N VAL A 223 4.06 13.48 -14.17
CA VAL A 223 3.74 12.11 -14.60
C VAL A 223 4.20 11.95 -16.04
N PHE A 224 5.27 11.20 -16.26
CA PHE A 224 5.71 10.81 -17.58
C PHE A 224 5.06 9.47 -17.95
N THR A 225 4.49 9.37 -19.14
CA THR A 225 3.96 8.11 -19.69
C THR A 225 4.65 7.79 -21.00
N LEU A 226 5.18 6.58 -21.13
CA LEU A 226 5.92 6.16 -22.32
C LEU A 226 4.98 6.17 -23.53
N MET A 227 5.35 6.87 -24.60
CA MET A 227 4.55 6.84 -25.83
C MET A 227 4.56 5.43 -26.43
N PRO A 228 3.42 4.93 -26.94
CA PRO A 228 3.44 3.71 -27.74
C PRO A 228 4.40 3.89 -28.93
N PRO A 229 5.12 2.83 -29.35
CA PRO A 229 6.01 2.94 -30.49
C PRO A 229 5.22 3.37 -31.72
N THR A 230 5.61 4.50 -32.31
CA THR A 230 4.99 4.97 -33.56
C THR A 230 5.31 3.98 -34.66
N GLU A 231 4.28 3.26 -35.13
CA GLU A 231 4.43 2.43 -36.32
C GLU A 231 4.90 3.32 -37.49
N PRO A 232 6.03 2.98 -38.13
CA PRO A 232 6.52 3.79 -39.25
C PRO A 232 5.51 3.67 -40.40
N PRO A 233 5.06 4.79 -41.01
CA PRO A 233 4.20 4.72 -42.18
C PRO A 233 4.98 4.07 -43.33
N TRP A 234 4.58 2.83 -43.64
CA TRP A 234 5.10 1.94 -44.69
C TRP A 234 6.47 1.28 -44.40
N THR A 235 6.43 -0.05 -44.23
CA THR A 235 7.61 -0.92 -44.16
C THR A 235 8.23 -1.15 -45.55
N LEU A 236 9.05 -0.20 -46.00
CA LEU A 236 10.02 -0.48 -47.06
C LEU A 236 11.17 -1.33 -46.51
N GLU A 237 11.38 -2.53 -47.07
CA GLU A 237 12.45 -3.45 -46.70
C GLU A 237 13.84 -2.94 -47.15
N VAL A 238 14.34 -1.90 -46.48
CA VAL A 238 15.72 -1.42 -46.67
C VAL A 238 16.68 -2.44 -46.05
N SER A 239 17.22 -3.30 -46.91
CA SER A 239 18.24 -4.29 -46.58
C SER A 239 19.42 -3.62 -45.85
N ARG A 240 19.55 -3.88 -44.54
CA ARG A 240 20.56 -3.22 -43.69
C ARG A 240 21.98 -3.57 -44.18
N PRO A 241 22.82 -2.58 -44.56
CA PRO A 241 24.23 -2.84 -44.78
C PRO A 241 24.90 -3.25 -43.46
N ARG A 242 25.88 -4.15 -43.52
CA ARG A 242 26.69 -4.55 -42.35
C ARG A 242 27.61 -3.41 -41.93
N SER A 243 27.13 -2.50 -41.07
CA SER A 243 27.98 -1.50 -40.42
C SER A 243 28.93 -2.14 -39.41
N SER A 244 30.15 -1.61 -39.33
CA SER A 244 31.18 -2.07 -38.41
C SER A 244 30.83 -1.78 -36.95
N ARG A 245 31.05 -2.74 -36.06
CA ARG A 245 31.05 -2.50 -34.60
C ARG A 245 32.12 -1.46 -34.25
N GLN A 246 31.72 -0.23 -33.97
CA GLN A 246 32.53 0.69 -33.19
C GLN A 246 32.33 0.36 -31.70
N ASN A 247 33.42 0.31 -30.94
CA ASN A 247 33.37 0.01 -29.51
C ASN A 247 32.86 1.23 -28.74
N VAL A 248 31.53 1.37 -28.63
CA VAL A 248 30.95 2.07 -27.48
C VAL A 248 31.35 1.29 -26.23
N ALA A 249 31.88 1.97 -25.21
CA ALA A 249 32.36 1.32 -24.00
C ALA A 249 31.23 0.51 -23.35
N GLN A 250 31.41 -0.80 -23.23
CA GLN A 250 30.42 -1.70 -22.67
C GLN A 250 30.32 -1.45 -21.16
N ALA A 251 29.32 -0.65 -20.76
CA ALA A 251 29.00 -0.41 -19.36
C ALA A 251 28.76 -1.73 -18.62
N LYS A 252 29.01 -1.74 -17.30
CA LYS A 252 28.85 -2.93 -16.45
C LYS A 252 27.37 -3.34 -16.32
N SER A 253 26.85 -4.04 -17.33
CA SER A 253 25.52 -4.66 -17.29
C SER A 253 25.55 -5.90 -16.39
N GLY A 254 24.90 -5.81 -15.23
CA GLY A 254 24.75 -6.92 -14.29
C GLY A 254 24.09 -6.46 -13.00
N GLU A 255 24.09 -7.34 -12.01
CA GLU A 255 23.62 -7.03 -10.66
C GLU A 255 24.70 -6.19 -9.95
N CYS A 256 24.45 -4.89 -9.83
CA CYS A 256 25.38 -3.91 -9.28
C CYS A 256 24.95 -3.38 -7.91
N TYR A 257 23.66 -3.49 -7.56
CA TYR A 257 23.15 -3.08 -6.25
C TYR A 257 23.33 -4.21 -5.21
N GLU A 258 23.61 -3.84 -3.96
CA GLU A 258 23.61 -4.77 -2.85
C GLU A 258 22.16 -4.99 -2.37
N LEU A 259 21.72 -6.26 -2.31
CA LEU A 259 20.43 -6.61 -1.73
C LEU A 259 20.53 -6.62 -0.19
N ILE A 260 19.76 -5.78 0.48
CA ILE A 260 19.82 -5.56 1.93
C ILE A 260 18.79 -6.41 2.70
N ALA A 261 17.60 -6.59 2.13
CA ALA A 261 16.52 -7.43 2.64
C ALA A 261 15.42 -7.64 1.57
N GLU A 262 14.61 -8.68 1.73
CA GLU A 262 13.37 -8.90 0.97
C GLU A 262 12.23 -9.33 1.90
N ALA A 263 10.99 -9.04 1.51
CA ALA A 263 9.78 -9.43 2.22
C ALA A 263 8.61 -9.68 1.26
N ASP A 264 7.88 -10.77 1.52
CA ASP A 264 6.58 -11.06 0.90
C ASP A 264 5.44 -10.66 1.86
N TYR A 265 4.42 -9.98 1.34
CA TYR A 265 3.25 -9.56 2.11
C TYR A 265 2.15 -10.63 2.07
N PRO A 266 1.41 -10.86 3.17
CA PRO A 266 0.34 -11.83 3.23
C PRO A 266 -0.85 -11.41 2.35
N TYR A 267 -1.30 -12.34 1.51
CA TYR A 267 -2.45 -12.18 0.62
C TYR A 267 -3.43 -13.35 0.77
N ILE A 268 -4.63 -13.20 0.19
CA ILE A 268 -5.68 -14.22 0.19
C ILE A 268 -5.35 -15.22 -0.92
N GLN A 269 -4.70 -16.32 -0.55
CA GLN A 269 -4.55 -17.47 -1.44
C GLN A 269 -5.90 -18.19 -1.56
N ASN A 270 -6.54 -18.09 -2.72
CA ASN A 270 -7.72 -18.89 -3.04
C ASN A 270 -7.26 -20.31 -3.40
N VAL A 271 -7.12 -21.16 -2.37
CA VAL A 271 -6.65 -22.55 -2.48
C VAL A 271 -7.75 -23.53 -2.91
N LEU A 272 -9.00 -23.09 -2.96
CA LEU A 272 -10.13 -23.91 -3.39
C LEU A 272 -10.06 -24.16 -4.90
N SER A 273 -10.39 -25.38 -5.31
CA SER A 273 -10.71 -25.73 -6.70
C SER A 273 -12.01 -25.07 -7.15
N GLU A 274 -12.28 -25.06 -8.45
CA GLU A 274 -13.59 -24.63 -8.97
C GLU A 274 -14.73 -25.56 -8.50
N GLU A 275 -14.44 -26.84 -8.26
CA GLU A 275 -15.41 -27.80 -7.70
C GLU A 275 -15.79 -27.44 -6.26
N GLU A 276 -14.81 -27.14 -5.39
CA GLU A 276 -15.08 -26.74 -4.00
C GLU A 276 -15.77 -25.37 -3.90
N LYS A 277 -15.48 -24.43 -4.81
CA LYS A 277 -16.19 -23.14 -4.91
C LYS A 277 -17.64 -23.35 -5.30
N LEU A 278 -17.89 -24.18 -6.32
CA LEU A 278 -19.24 -24.54 -6.74
C LEU A 278 -19.98 -25.24 -5.59
N ASP A 279 -19.31 -26.14 -4.86
CA ASP A 279 -19.90 -26.84 -3.72
C ASP A 279 -20.39 -25.89 -2.64
N LEU A 280 -19.52 -25.01 -2.13
CA LEU A 280 -19.87 -24.03 -1.10
C LEU A 280 -21.01 -23.10 -1.52
N GLU A 281 -21.01 -22.67 -2.79
CA GLU A 281 -22.04 -21.77 -3.33
C GLU A 281 -23.37 -22.50 -3.52
N VAL A 282 -23.35 -23.77 -3.96
CA VAL A 282 -24.54 -24.63 -4.06
C VAL A 282 -25.14 -24.88 -2.67
N SER A 283 -24.35 -25.19 -1.64
CA SER A 283 -24.88 -25.33 -0.27
C SER A 283 -25.46 -24.01 0.25
N PHE A 284 -24.83 -22.87 -0.06
CA PHE A 284 -25.34 -21.55 0.33
C PHE A 284 -26.69 -21.23 -0.33
N CYS A 285 -26.79 -21.40 -1.65
CA CYS A 285 -28.04 -21.22 -2.39
C CYS A 285 -29.14 -22.19 -1.92
N LEU A 286 -28.77 -23.43 -1.59
CA LEU A 286 -29.72 -24.42 -1.05
C LEU A 286 -30.28 -23.98 0.30
N ARG A 287 -29.43 -23.61 1.27
CA ARG A 287 -29.88 -23.13 2.60
C ARG A 287 -30.77 -21.89 2.52
N GLU A 288 -30.42 -20.91 1.69
CA GLU A 288 -31.25 -19.70 1.54
C GLU A 288 -32.56 -19.98 0.79
N LEU A 289 -32.61 -20.96 -0.13
CA LEU A 289 -33.86 -21.41 -0.75
C LEU A 289 -34.76 -22.18 0.22
N VAL A 290 -34.19 -23.11 1.01
CA VAL A 290 -34.91 -23.83 2.08
C VAL A 290 -35.54 -22.81 3.03
N ARG A 291 -34.74 -21.89 3.58
CA ARG A 291 -35.18 -20.82 4.50
C ARG A 291 -36.29 -19.91 3.95
N LEU A 292 -36.41 -19.78 2.63
CA LEU A 292 -37.47 -18.99 1.98
C LEU A 292 -38.74 -19.80 1.70
N ASP A 293 -38.61 -21.11 1.52
CA ASP A 293 -39.72 -22.03 1.23
C ASP A 293 -40.27 -22.75 2.49
N ASP A 294 -39.58 -22.63 3.64
CA ASP A 294 -39.87 -23.23 4.97
C ASP A 294 -41.20 -22.79 5.64
N SER A 295 -42.00 -21.93 5.01
CA SER A 295 -43.22 -21.38 5.63
C SER A 295 -44.40 -22.35 5.76
N ASP A 296 -44.39 -23.46 5.01
CA ASP A 296 -45.56 -24.31 4.79
C ASP A 296 -45.27 -25.83 4.89
N VAL A 297 -44.08 -26.25 5.35
CA VAL A 297 -43.67 -27.66 5.44
C VAL A 297 -44.18 -28.32 6.73
N ALA A 298 -44.58 -29.58 6.67
CA ALA A 298 -44.95 -30.37 7.84
C ALA A 298 -43.70 -31.00 8.50
N TYR A 299 -43.64 -30.95 9.84
CA TYR A 299 -42.54 -31.52 10.64
C TYR A 299 -42.25 -32.98 10.24
N GLY A 300 -41.04 -33.27 9.74
CA GLY A 300 -40.63 -34.59 9.25
C GLY A 300 -40.96 -34.92 7.79
N GLU A 301 -41.32 -33.95 6.94
CA GLU A 301 -41.43 -34.14 5.47
C GLU A 301 -40.25 -33.50 4.72
N GLU A 302 -39.65 -34.23 3.76
CA GLU A 302 -38.53 -33.75 2.95
C GLU A 302 -38.97 -32.62 1.97
N LEU A 303 -38.24 -31.51 1.95
CA LEU A 303 -38.54 -30.36 1.08
C LEU A 303 -37.87 -30.49 -0.31
N PRO A 304 -38.64 -30.59 -1.42
CA PRO A 304 -38.08 -30.71 -2.77
C PRO A 304 -37.67 -29.35 -3.38
N VAL A 305 -36.43 -28.92 -3.16
CA VAL A 305 -35.89 -27.68 -3.73
C VAL A 305 -35.46 -27.89 -5.19
N SER A 306 -35.90 -27.02 -6.10
CA SER A 306 -35.57 -27.15 -7.53
C SER A 306 -34.10 -26.84 -7.84
N ILE A 307 -33.40 -27.79 -8.46
CA ILE A 307 -32.00 -27.65 -8.89
C ILE A 307 -31.86 -26.51 -9.92
N THR A 308 -32.90 -26.24 -10.70
CA THR A 308 -32.90 -25.12 -11.66
C THR A 308 -32.87 -23.76 -10.94
N ARG A 309 -33.57 -23.60 -9.80
CA ARG A 309 -33.51 -22.37 -8.97
C ARG A 309 -32.09 -22.14 -8.44
N ILE A 310 -31.39 -23.21 -8.05
CA ILE A 310 -29.98 -23.17 -7.60
C ILE A 310 -29.07 -22.76 -8.76
N ALA A 311 -29.16 -23.45 -9.91
CA ALA A 311 -28.31 -23.21 -11.08
C ALA A 311 -28.55 -21.87 -11.79
N GLU A 312 -29.71 -21.23 -11.59
CA GLU A 312 -29.98 -19.87 -12.07
C GLU A 312 -29.41 -18.77 -11.16
N HIS A 313 -28.97 -19.08 -9.93
CA HIS A 313 -28.36 -18.11 -9.04
C HIS A 313 -27.04 -17.58 -9.63
N ARG A 314 -26.79 -16.27 -9.47
CA ARG A 314 -25.76 -15.53 -10.24
C ARG A 314 -24.34 -16.11 -10.09
N SER A 315 -24.00 -16.49 -8.87
CA SER A 315 -22.70 -17.03 -8.47
C SER A 315 -22.51 -18.48 -8.94
N VAL A 316 -23.48 -19.35 -8.66
CA VAL A 316 -23.51 -20.75 -9.16
C VAL A 316 -23.33 -20.78 -10.68
N LYS A 317 -24.09 -19.94 -11.40
CA LYS A 317 -24.05 -19.79 -12.87
C LYS A 317 -22.73 -19.21 -13.41
N ALA A 318 -21.87 -18.64 -12.56
CA ALA A 318 -20.53 -18.21 -12.92
C ALA A 318 -19.46 -19.30 -12.70
N LEU A 319 -19.80 -20.36 -11.95
CA LEU A 319 -18.90 -21.45 -11.55
C LEU A 319 -19.21 -22.77 -12.29
N GLY A 320 -20.46 -23.03 -12.65
CA GLY A 320 -20.88 -24.29 -13.28
C GLY A 320 -22.19 -24.21 -14.07
N ASP A 321 -22.50 -25.31 -14.76
CA ASP A 321 -23.79 -25.52 -15.40
C ASP A 321 -24.74 -26.39 -14.54
N LEU A 322 -25.93 -26.70 -15.08
CA LEU A 322 -26.94 -27.48 -14.37
C LEU A 322 -26.42 -28.86 -13.92
N GLU A 323 -25.57 -29.52 -14.69
CA GLU A 323 -25.06 -30.87 -14.35
C GLU A 323 -23.88 -30.80 -13.39
N ALA A 324 -23.07 -29.74 -13.46
CA ALA A 324 -22.09 -29.44 -12.42
C ALA A 324 -22.76 -29.23 -11.05
N VAL A 325 -23.94 -28.58 -11.00
CA VAL A 325 -24.75 -28.46 -9.76
C VAL A 325 -25.28 -29.82 -9.30
N ARG A 326 -25.70 -30.72 -10.20
CA ARG A 326 -26.09 -32.08 -9.79
C ARG A 326 -24.94 -32.86 -9.19
N SER A 327 -23.79 -32.85 -9.86
CA SER A 327 -22.56 -33.49 -9.35
C SER A 327 -22.11 -32.87 -8.02
N SER A 328 -22.32 -31.58 -7.83
CA SER A 328 -22.06 -30.88 -6.57
C SER A 328 -22.93 -31.37 -5.42
N LEU A 329 -24.25 -31.48 -5.64
CA LEU A 329 -25.19 -32.04 -4.66
C LEU A 329 -24.89 -33.52 -4.36
N GLU A 330 -24.57 -34.30 -5.40
CA GLU A 330 -24.17 -35.71 -5.29
C GLU A 330 -22.82 -35.89 -4.54
N ARG A 331 -21.85 -34.98 -4.71
CA ARG A 331 -20.60 -34.93 -3.90
C ARG A 331 -20.89 -34.62 -2.43
N GLN A 332 -21.86 -33.74 -2.16
CA GLN A 332 -22.30 -33.34 -0.82
C GLN A 332 -23.25 -34.34 -0.14
N LEU A 333 -23.50 -35.50 -0.77
CA LEU A 333 -24.35 -36.59 -0.27
C LEU A 333 -25.86 -36.24 -0.19
N TYR A 334 -26.30 -35.13 -0.77
CA TYR A 334 -27.72 -34.78 -0.85
C TYR A 334 -28.49 -35.76 -1.77
N THR A 335 -29.71 -36.11 -1.38
CA THR A 335 -30.56 -37.00 -2.18
C THR A 335 -31.27 -36.23 -3.29
N LEU A 336 -31.08 -36.64 -4.55
CA LEU A 336 -31.81 -36.08 -5.69
C LEU A 336 -33.08 -36.90 -6.00
N THR A 337 -34.11 -36.24 -6.51
CA THR A 337 -35.32 -36.92 -7.01
C THR A 337 -35.01 -37.83 -8.20
N PRO A 338 -35.83 -38.87 -8.49
CA PRO A 338 -35.57 -39.82 -9.58
C PRO A 338 -35.51 -39.20 -10.99
N ASP A 339 -36.09 -38.02 -11.19
CA ASP A 339 -35.99 -37.22 -12.42
C ASP A 339 -34.78 -36.28 -12.45
N ARG A 340 -34.01 -36.22 -11.37
CA ARG A 340 -32.89 -35.31 -11.09
C ARG A 340 -33.25 -33.84 -11.34
N ASN A 341 -34.45 -33.38 -11.01
CA ASN A 341 -34.81 -31.95 -11.11
C ASN A 341 -34.92 -31.23 -9.76
N HIS A 342 -35.01 -31.98 -8.67
CA HIS A 342 -35.06 -31.45 -7.31
C HIS A 342 -34.04 -32.17 -6.41
N VAL A 343 -33.59 -31.45 -5.38
CA VAL A 343 -32.90 -32.02 -4.22
C VAL A 343 -33.88 -32.10 -3.07
N LEU A 344 -33.82 -33.18 -2.31
CA LEU A 344 -34.61 -33.43 -1.11
C LEU A 344 -33.76 -33.04 0.10
N VAL A 345 -34.31 -32.20 0.98
CA VAL A 345 -33.66 -31.69 2.19
C VAL A 345 -34.51 -32.09 3.40
N GLY A 346 -33.90 -32.72 4.40
CA GLY A 346 -34.58 -33.11 5.65
C GLY A 346 -34.34 -32.14 6.81
N ASP A 347 -35.06 -32.34 7.91
CA ASP A 347 -34.90 -31.54 9.14
C ASP A 347 -33.44 -31.50 9.66
N GLU A 348 -32.71 -32.62 9.55
CA GLU A 348 -31.31 -32.75 9.99
C GLU A 348 -30.33 -31.93 9.12
N ASP A 349 -30.65 -31.69 7.83
CA ASP A 349 -29.83 -30.88 6.92
C ASP A 349 -30.00 -29.36 7.12
N SER A 350 -31.04 -28.97 7.86
CA SER A 350 -31.43 -27.57 8.07
C SER A 350 -30.70 -26.92 9.26
N SER A 351 -30.39 -27.70 10.30
CA SER A 351 -29.95 -27.16 11.59
C SER A 351 -28.43 -26.95 11.70
N SER A 352 -27.95 -25.73 11.39
CA SER A 352 -26.57 -25.29 11.69
C SER A 352 -26.46 -24.29 12.85
N GLU A 353 -27.46 -24.24 13.74
CA GLU A 353 -27.47 -23.33 14.91
C GLU A 353 -27.24 -24.05 16.26
N ASN A 354 -27.26 -25.39 16.30
CA ASN A 354 -27.19 -26.17 17.55
C ASN A 354 -25.77 -26.39 18.12
N ASP A 355 -24.70 -26.13 17.35
CA ASP A 355 -23.29 -26.37 17.75
C ASP A 355 -22.76 -25.45 18.87
N LEU A 356 -23.62 -24.67 19.53
CA LEU A 356 -23.25 -23.69 20.57
C LEU A 356 -23.77 -24.02 21.98
N GLU A 357 -24.73 -24.93 22.18
CA GLU A 357 -25.29 -25.18 23.52
C GLU A 357 -24.48 -26.19 24.37
N ASP A 358 -23.76 -27.13 23.74
CA ASP A 358 -22.96 -28.15 24.44
C ASP A 358 -21.74 -27.57 25.20
N ALA A 359 -21.42 -26.29 25.02
CA ALA A 359 -20.32 -25.61 25.70
C ALA A 359 -20.61 -25.28 27.19
N GLU A 360 -21.87 -25.05 27.59
CA GLU A 360 -22.17 -24.60 28.96
C GLU A 360 -22.37 -25.75 29.98
N GLN A 361 -22.66 -26.98 29.54
CA GLN A 361 -22.92 -28.09 30.48
C GLN A 361 -21.67 -28.52 31.28
N PHE A 362 -20.45 -28.19 30.84
CA PHE A 362 -19.21 -28.62 31.49
C PHE A 362 -18.87 -27.88 32.80
N TYR A 363 -19.64 -26.87 33.21
CA TYR A 363 -19.39 -26.05 34.40
C TYR A 363 -20.39 -26.25 35.57
N SER A 364 -21.37 -27.14 35.45
CA SER A 364 -22.50 -27.23 36.40
C SER A 364 -22.59 -28.49 37.29
N GLN A 365 -21.72 -29.48 37.11
CA GLN A 365 -21.71 -30.71 37.92
C GLN A 365 -20.31 -31.01 38.48
N GLY A 366 -20.11 -30.79 39.79
CA GLY A 366 -18.78 -30.94 40.39
C GLY A 366 -18.62 -30.76 41.91
N GLU A 367 -19.68 -30.68 42.72
CA GLU A 367 -19.57 -30.66 44.19
C GLU A 367 -20.09 -31.96 44.83
N GLY A 368 -19.28 -32.55 45.73
CA GLY A 368 -19.72 -33.54 46.72
C GLY A 368 -19.22 -34.97 46.54
N GLU A 369 -18.02 -35.31 47.04
CA GLU A 369 -17.86 -35.82 48.42
C GLU A 369 -16.36 -35.96 48.81
N SER A 370 -16.11 -36.20 50.10
CA SER A 370 -14.78 -36.07 50.74
C SER A 370 -13.92 -37.34 50.71
N THR A 371 -12.59 -37.25 50.87
CA THR A 371 -11.95 -37.32 52.20
C THR A 371 -10.47 -36.89 52.16
N HIS A 372 -9.98 -36.36 53.31
CA HIS A 372 -8.60 -36.17 53.81
C HIS A 372 -7.38 -36.19 52.84
N GLU A 373 -6.38 -35.31 52.98
CA GLU A 373 -5.67 -35.03 54.26
C GLU A 373 -5.23 -33.56 54.43
N LYS A 374 -4.41 -33.26 55.46
CA LYS A 374 -3.98 -31.91 55.90
C LYS A 374 -2.63 -31.51 55.22
N ASP A 375 -2.13 -30.27 55.21
CA ASP A 375 -1.97 -29.33 56.33
C ASP A 375 -1.75 -27.85 55.91
N SER A 376 -1.79 -26.96 56.92
CA SER A 376 -1.31 -25.56 57.01
C SER A 376 -0.68 -24.89 55.75
N HIS A 377 -1.03 -23.65 55.36
CA HIS A 377 -1.15 -22.46 56.22
C HIS A 377 -2.20 -21.44 55.73
N THR A 378 -2.66 -20.57 56.65
CA THR A 378 -3.73 -19.57 56.45
C THR A 378 -3.31 -18.14 56.80
N LEU A 379 -4.25 -17.20 56.55
CA LEU A 379 -4.23 -15.75 56.83
C LEU A 379 -3.51 -14.91 55.76
N SER A 380 -4.18 -14.29 54.77
CA SER A 380 -5.40 -13.45 54.72
C SER A 380 -5.18 -12.00 55.16
N LEU A 381 -5.51 -11.05 54.29
CA LEU A 381 -5.58 -9.62 54.58
C LEU A 381 -6.90 -9.08 54.01
N SER A 382 -7.83 -8.70 54.90
CA SER A 382 -9.19 -8.27 54.55
C SER A 382 -9.34 -6.75 54.63
N THR A 383 -10.13 -6.20 53.71
CA THR A 383 -10.60 -4.81 53.63
C THR A 383 -11.26 -4.33 54.93
N LEU A 384 -11.12 -3.04 55.29
CA LEU A 384 -12.26 -2.09 55.48
C LEU A 384 -11.88 -0.72 56.10
N ASN A 385 -12.39 0.34 55.44
CA ASN A 385 -13.03 1.57 55.97
C ASN A 385 -12.37 2.60 56.93
N ASP A 386 -12.35 3.84 56.41
CA ASP A 386 -13.16 5.01 56.86
C ASP A 386 -12.50 6.17 57.65
N SER A 387 -12.93 7.39 57.28
CA SER A 387 -12.68 8.72 57.87
C SER A 387 -11.22 9.23 57.90
N GLY A 388 -10.93 10.53 57.78
CA GLY A 388 -11.79 11.70 57.51
C GLY A 388 -11.07 13.03 57.82
N VAL A 389 -11.78 14.15 57.65
CA VAL A 389 -11.42 15.54 58.06
C VAL A 389 -10.51 16.36 57.11
N ASP A 390 -11.07 17.50 56.74
CA ASP A 390 -10.60 18.63 55.94
C ASP A 390 -9.47 19.45 56.61
N VAL A 391 -8.71 20.25 55.83
CA VAL A 391 -8.46 21.69 56.08
C VAL A 391 -7.60 22.33 54.98
N ARG A 392 -7.92 23.57 54.61
CA ARG A 392 -7.36 24.33 53.47
C ARG A 392 -6.22 25.30 53.86
N ARG A 393 -5.25 25.49 52.94
CA ARG A 393 -4.53 26.75 52.58
C ARG A 393 -3.53 26.45 51.43
N THR A 394 -3.30 27.19 50.34
CA THR A 394 -3.38 28.63 49.94
C THR A 394 -2.42 29.55 50.73
N SER A 395 -1.56 30.39 50.14
CA SER A 395 -1.41 30.88 48.74
C SER A 395 -0.08 31.68 48.56
N GLN A 396 0.11 32.32 47.39
CA GLN A 396 1.16 33.32 47.00
C GLN A 396 2.52 32.74 46.56
N GLN A 397 3.21 33.11 45.46
CA GLN A 397 3.15 34.17 44.42
C GLN A 397 4.12 35.38 44.56
N GLU A 398 5.26 35.30 43.82
CA GLU A 398 6.08 36.39 43.19
C GLU A 398 6.78 37.45 44.12
N PRO A 399 7.75 38.28 43.65
CA PRO A 399 8.21 38.57 42.28
C PRO A 399 9.76 38.41 42.04
N ALA A 400 10.34 39.15 41.07
CA ALA A 400 11.65 38.91 40.43
C ALA A 400 12.70 40.04 40.55
N VAL A 401 13.93 39.74 40.09
CA VAL A 401 15.16 40.56 39.83
C VAL A 401 15.99 39.73 38.79
N GLU A 402 16.74 40.18 37.78
CA GLU A 402 17.49 41.42 37.44
C GLU A 402 18.87 41.55 38.15
N GLU A 403 19.99 41.97 37.52
CA GLU A 403 20.25 42.38 36.12
C GLU A 403 20.67 41.17 35.22
N GLU A 404 21.74 41.05 34.40
CA GLU A 404 22.98 41.79 34.03
C GLU A 404 23.21 41.77 32.49
N ASN A 405 24.29 42.37 31.95
CA ASN A 405 24.58 42.56 30.51
C ASN A 405 26.04 42.23 30.11
N TRP A 406 26.30 41.91 28.83
CA TRP A 406 27.62 42.04 28.18
C TRP A 406 27.50 42.35 26.67
N ASP A 407 27.93 43.55 26.29
CA ASP A 407 28.05 44.05 24.91
C ASP A 407 29.25 43.39 24.16
N SER A 408 29.51 43.55 22.86
CA SER A 408 29.07 44.57 21.88
C SER A 408 28.94 44.00 20.45
#